data_AF-A0A965PQ50-F1
#
_entry.id   AF-A0A965PQ50-F1
#
_cell.length_a   1.000
_cell.length_b   1.000
_cell.length_c   1.000
_cell.angle_alpha   90.00
_cell.angle_beta   90.00
_cell.angle_gamma   90.00
#
_symmetry.space_group_name_H-M   'P 1'
#
loop_
_entity.id
_entity.type
_entity.pdbx_description
1 polymer ?
#
loop_
_entity_poly.entity_id
_entity_poly.type
_entity_poly.pdbx_seq_one_letter_code
_entity_poly.pdbx_strand_id
1 'polypeptide(L)'
;MASPLTDQKMSAYQSDVATQDSMGHQGFTLVTGTSAQTSGYIAIQTITATVISSIAGTGITGTWSGTTIPAGITIVGKISSFTLTSGAVIAYFARATT
;
A
#
# COMPACT_ATOMS: atom_id res chain seq x y z
N MET A 1 -26.39 14.55 -20.45
CA MET A 1 -25.46 15.44 -19.74
C MET A 1 -25.57 15.09 -18.26
N ALA A 2 -24.51 14.64 -17.61
CA ALA A 2 -24.54 14.38 -16.17
C ALA A 2 -24.86 15.69 -15.43
N SER A 3 -25.70 15.63 -14.39
CA SER A 3 -26.04 16.82 -13.61
C SER A 3 -24.81 17.30 -12.85
N PRO A 4 -24.48 18.60 -12.86
CA PRO A 4 -23.28 19.14 -12.20
C PRO A 4 -23.19 18.82 -10.70
N LEU A 5 -24.33 18.53 -10.06
CA LEU A 5 -24.42 18.11 -8.66
C LEU A 5 -23.88 16.69 -8.41
N THR A 6 -23.88 15.82 -9.42
CA THR A 6 -23.37 14.44 -9.30
C THR A 6 -21.84 14.43 -9.39
N ASP A 7 -21.28 15.22 -10.30
CA ASP A 7 -19.83 15.31 -10.49
C ASP A 7 -19.14 15.98 -9.29
N GLN A 8 -19.77 17.01 -8.71
CA GLN A 8 -19.26 17.67 -7.50
C GLN A 8 -19.26 16.72 -6.28
N LYS A 9 -20.28 15.88 -6.12
CA LYS A 9 -20.33 14.86 -5.05
C LYS A 9 -19.26 13.79 -5.22
N MET A 10 -18.97 13.36 -6.46
CA MET A 10 -17.91 12.38 -6.74
C MET A 10 -16.50 12.93 -6.47
N SER A 11 -16.27 14.22 -6.72
CA SER A 11 -14.98 14.87 -6.40
C SER A 11 -14.76 15.00 -4.90
N ALA A 12 -15.79 15.38 -4.13
CA ALA A 12 -15.72 15.44 -2.67
C ALA A 12 -15.44 14.05 -2.06
N TYR A 13 -16.14 13.01 -2.53
CA TYR A 13 -15.94 11.63 -2.08
C TYR A 13 -14.50 11.13 -2.28
N GLN A 14 -13.89 11.43 -3.43
CA GLN A 14 -12.49 11.05 -3.70
C GLN A 14 -11.51 11.76 -2.76
N SER A 15 -11.79 13.02 -2.41
CA SER A 15 -10.96 13.79 -1.48
C SER A 15 -11.04 13.23 -0.06
N ASP A 16 -12.22 12.79 0.36
CA ASP A 16 -12.41 12.12 1.66
C ASP A 16 -11.69 10.76 1.70
N VAL A 17 -11.74 9.97 0.62
CA VAL A 17 -11.01 8.70 0.49
C VAL A 17 -9.50 8.93 0.65
N ALA A 18 -8.94 9.89 -0.10
CA ALA A 18 -7.51 10.19 -0.05
C ALA A 18 -7.05 10.66 1.34
N THR A 19 -7.89 11.44 2.03
CA THR A 19 -7.64 11.88 3.40
C THR A 19 -7.65 10.70 4.37
N GLN A 20 -8.65 9.81 4.27
CA GLN A 20 -8.73 8.61 5.11
C GLN A 20 -7.56 7.65 4.90
N ASP A 21 -7.14 7.44 3.66
CA ASP A 21 -5.98 6.61 3.32
C ASP A 21 -4.68 7.22 3.87
N SER A 22 -4.52 8.54 3.79
CA SER A 22 -3.36 9.24 4.37
C SER A 22 -3.32 9.15 5.90
N MET A 23 -4.48 9.04 6.55
CA MET A 23 -4.60 8.90 8.00
C MET A 23 -4.50 7.44 8.49
N GLY A 24 -4.34 6.45 7.59
CA GLY A 24 -4.25 5.04 7.98
C GLY A 24 -5.58 4.48 8.52
N HIS A 25 -6.71 5.00 8.06
CA HIS A 25 -8.05 4.71 8.61
C HIS A 25 -8.42 3.21 8.64
N GLN A 26 -7.85 2.41 7.74
CA GLN A 26 -8.12 0.96 7.63
C GLN A 26 -7.20 0.09 8.52
N GLY A 27 -6.26 0.72 9.24
CA GLY A 27 -5.31 0.03 10.11
C GLY A 27 -4.12 -0.57 9.36
N PHE A 28 -3.43 -1.51 10.02
CA PHE A 28 -2.20 -2.11 9.53
C PHE A 28 -2.03 -3.54 10.04
N THR A 29 -1.19 -4.31 9.35
CA THR A 29 -0.82 -5.68 9.73
C THR A 29 0.69 -5.87 9.74
N LEU A 30 1.18 -6.66 10.69
CA LEU A 30 2.58 -7.09 10.73
C LEU A 30 2.76 -8.31 9.84
N VAL A 31 3.62 -8.20 8.84
CA VAL A 31 3.97 -9.29 7.93
C VAL A 31 5.42 -9.70 8.19
N THR A 32 5.59 -10.92 8.71
CA THR A 32 6.88 -11.57 8.94
C THR A 32 7.09 -12.81 8.08
N GLY A 33 6.03 -13.26 7.40
CA GLY A 33 6.05 -14.45 6.55
C GLY A 33 6.47 -14.13 5.11
N THR A 34 6.86 -15.18 4.39
CA THR A 34 7.23 -15.12 2.96
C THR A 34 6.07 -15.44 2.02
N SER A 35 4.85 -15.62 2.56
CA SER A 35 3.64 -15.82 1.76
C SER A 35 3.22 -14.52 1.09
N ALA A 36 2.76 -14.62 -0.17
CA ALA A 36 2.27 -13.48 -0.91
C ALA A 36 1.09 -12.80 -0.19
N GLN A 37 1.19 -11.48 -0.04
CA GLN A 37 0.19 -10.64 0.61
C GLN A 37 -0.61 -9.88 -0.46
N THR A 38 -1.93 -10.02 -0.50
CA THR A 38 -2.78 -9.53 -1.62
C THR A 38 -4.03 -8.77 -1.16
N SER A 39 -3.91 -7.93 -0.13
CA SER A 39 -5.07 -7.21 0.45
C SER A 39 -5.21 -5.76 0.00
N GLY A 40 -4.27 -5.24 -0.81
CA GLY A 40 -4.24 -3.82 -1.14
C GLY A 40 -3.71 -2.96 0.01
N TYR A 41 -2.65 -2.21 -0.25
CA TYR A 41 -1.90 -1.45 0.74
C TYR A 41 -1.59 -0.05 0.22
N ILE A 42 -1.53 0.92 1.14
CA ILE A 42 -1.17 2.32 0.84
C ILE A 42 0.28 2.63 1.20
N ALA A 43 0.84 1.87 2.14
CA ALA A 43 2.23 1.99 2.53
C ALA A 43 2.75 0.67 3.14
N ILE A 44 4.05 0.48 3.07
CA ILE A 44 4.78 -0.59 3.76
C ILE A 44 5.94 0.06 4.52
N GLN A 45 6.06 -0.20 5.81
CA GLN A 45 7.18 0.24 6.64
C GLN A 45 8.02 -0.96 7.07
N THR A 46 9.32 -0.93 6.78
CA THR A 46 10.26 -1.96 7.22
C THR A 46 10.59 -1.81 8.70
N ILE A 47 10.46 -2.89 9.47
CA ILE A 47 10.81 -2.91 10.91
C ILE A 47 12.24 -3.41 11.11
N THR A 48 12.65 -4.35 10.25
CA THR A 48 14.00 -4.90 10.20
C THR A 48 14.54 -4.80 8.77
N ALA A 49 15.82 -5.10 8.57
CA ALA A 49 16.37 -5.23 7.23
C ALA A 49 15.55 -6.27 6.45
N THR A 50 14.89 -5.82 5.38
CA THR A 50 13.87 -6.58 4.66
C THR A 50 14.24 -6.73 3.20
N VAL A 51 14.04 -7.93 2.67
CA VAL A 51 14.19 -8.21 1.23
C VAL A 51 12.81 -8.55 0.67
N ILE A 52 12.37 -7.77 -0.31
CA ILE A 52 11.10 -7.98 -1.02
C ILE A 52 11.40 -8.73 -2.32
N SER A 53 10.81 -9.90 -2.53
CA SER A 53 11.01 -10.65 -3.78
C SER A 53 10.18 -10.09 -4.93
N SER A 54 8.95 -9.68 -4.64
CA SER A 54 8.04 -9.07 -5.60
C SER A 54 7.13 -8.06 -4.92
N ILE A 55 6.81 -6.99 -5.64
CA ILE A 55 5.82 -6.00 -5.25
C ILE A 55 5.11 -5.52 -6.51
N ALA A 56 3.79 -5.43 -6.44
CA ALA A 56 2.95 -5.00 -7.54
C ALA A 56 2.03 -3.89 -7.05
N GLY A 57 1.70 -2.97 -7.96
CA GLY A 57 0.86 -1.81 -7.65
C GLY A 57 0.80 -0.85 -8.82
N THR A 58 0.02 0.21 -8.66
CA THR A 58 -0.13 1.24 -9.70
C THR A 58 1.19 2.00 -9.88
N GLY A 59 1.79 1.90 -11.07
CA GLY A 59 3.04 2.58 -11.40
C GLY A 59 4.30 1.96 -10.74
N ILE A 60 4.17 0.83 -10.03
CA ILE A 60 5.30 0.11 -9.45
C ILE A 60 5.94 -0.73 -10.55
N THR A 61 7.20 -0.46 -10.86
CA THR A 61 7.99 -1.16 -11.89
C THR A 61 9.36 -1.54 -11.37
N GLY A 62 10.08 -2.41 -12.11
CA GLY A 62 11.43 -2.84 -11.77
C GLY A 62 11.49 -4.17 -11.01
N THR A 63 12.71 -4.68 -10.86
CA THR A 63 13.00 -5.92 -10.13
C THR A 63 13.34 -5.58 -8.69
N TRP A 64 12.59 -6.14 -7.75
CA TRP A 64 12.77 -5.88 -6.31
C TRP A 64 13.59 -6.96 -5.61
N SER A 65 13.72 -8.13 -6.24
CA SER A 65 14.52 -9.22 -5.71
C SER A 65 16.00 -8.82 -5.57
N GLY A 66 16.61 -9.20 -4.45
CA GLY A 66 18.04 -9.00 -4.18
C GLY A 66 18.41 -7.65 -3.55
N THR A 67 17.49 -6.70 -3.43
CA THR A 67 17.76 -5.44 -2.74
C THR A 67 17.36 -5.54 -1.27
N THR A 68 18.33 -5.37 -0.37
CA THR A 68 18.04 -5.27 1.07
C THR A 68 17.64 -3.84 1.40
N ILE A 69 16.42 -3.67 1.88
CA ILE A 69 15.91 -2.40 2.37
C ILE A 69 16.26 -2.31 3.87
N PRO A 70 16.95 -1.26 4.33
CA PRO A 70 17.24 -1.06 5.74
C PRO A 70 15.97 -0.99 6.60
N ALA A 71 16.13 -1.17 7.91
CA ALA A 71 15.05 -0.95 8.87
C ALA A 71 14.62 0.53 8.91
N GLY A 72 13.33 0.79 9.11
CA GLY A 72 12.76 2.12 9.29
C GLY A 72 12.36 2.84 8.00
N ILE A 73 12.45 2.18 6.84
CA ILE A 73 12.08 2.77 5.55
C ILE A 73 10.59 2.56 5.30
N THR A 74 9.89 3.65 4.96
CA THR A 74 8.49 3.60 4.55
C THR A 74 8.39 3.79 3.03
N ILE A 75 7.80 2.80 2.36
CA ILE A 75 7.48 2.83 0.94
C ILE A 75 5.99 3.16 0.83
N VAL A 76 5.68 4.33 0.29
CA VAL A 76 4.29 4.80 0.09
C VAL A 76 3.91 4.60 -1.37
N GLY A 77 2.72 4.06 -1.60
CA GLY A 77 2.20 3.82 -2.94
C GLY A 77 0.98 2.91 -2.94
N LYS A 78 0.23 2.91 -4.04
CA LYS A 78 -0.93 2.01 -4.19
C LYS A 78 -0.44 0.60 -4.56
N ILE A 79 -0.15 -0.19 -3.54
CA ILE A 79 0.45 -1.52 -3.64
C ILE A 79 -0.69 -2.54 -3.62
N SER A 80 -0.85 -3.33 -4.68
CA SER A 80 -1.87 -4.39 -4.73
C SER A 80 -1.40 -5.66 -4.01
N SER A 81 -0.12 -5.99 -4.16
CA SER A 81 0.47 -7.17 -3.52
C SER A 81 1.96 -7.03 -3.30
N PHE A 82 2.49 -7.80 -2.35
CA PHE A 82 3.93 -7.93 -2.14
C PHE A 82 4.27 -9.29 -1.52
N THR A 83 5.53 -9.70 -1.70
CA THR A 83 6.07 -10.94 -1.14
C THR A 83 7.43 -10.65 -0.53
N LEU A 84 7.64 -11.13 0.70
CA LEU A 84 8.94 -11.03 1.37
C LEU A 84 9.79 -12.27 1.07
N THR A 85 11.09 -12.06 0.91
CA THR A 85 12.09 -13.13 1.03
C THR A 85 12.53 -13.29 2.48
N SER A 86 12.73 -12.17 3.19
CA SER A 86 13.15 -12.15 4.59
C SER A 86 12.85 -10.78 5.22
N GLY A 87 12.86 -10.74 6.56
CA GLY A 87 12.63 -9.52 7.33
C GLY A 87 11.20 -9.41 7.86
N ALA A 88 10.83 -8.21 8.28
CA ALA A 88 9.52 -7.92 8.86
C ALA A 88 9.08 -6.51 8.45
N VAL A 89 7.82 -6.40 8.02
CA VAL A 89 7.22 -5.13 7.61
C VAL A 89 5.86 -4.92 8.25
N ILE A 90 5.50 -3.67 8.49
CA ILE A 90 4.13 -3.26 8.76
C ILE A 90 3.51 -2.79 7.45
N ALA A 91 2.42 -3.41 7.03
CA ALA A 91 1.68 -3.04 5.84
C ALA A 91 0.39 -2.32 6.23
N TYR A 92 0.19 -1.11 5.70
CA TYR A 92 -0.98 -0.27 5.96
C TYR A 92 -2.04 -0.52 4.90
N PHE A 93 -3.25 -0.88 5.32
CA PHE A 93 -4.33 -1.21 4.41
C PHE A 93 -4.81 0.03 3.66
N ALA A 94 -5.03 -0.11 2.36
CA ALA A 94 -5.73 0.89 1.58
C ALA A 94 -7.25 0.69 1.74
N ARG A 95 -8.02 1.77 1.71
CA ARG A 95 -9.48 1.66 1.70
C ARG A 95 -9.95 0.90 0.47
N ALA A 96 -10.83 -0.08 0.69
CA ALA A 96 -11.57 -0.72 -0.37
C ALA A 96 -12.40 0.34 -1.12
N THR A 97 -12.02 0.61 -2.38
CA THR A 97 -12.85 1.38 -3.30
C THR A 97 -13.95 0.45 -3.81
N THR A 98 -15.13 0.52 -3.19
CA THR A 98 -16.37 -0.09 -3.69
C THR A 98 -16.99 0.79 -4.76
#